data_AF-A0A256K0F1-F1
#
_entry.id   AF-A0A256K0F1-F1
#
_cell.length_a   1.000
_cell.length_b   1.000
_cell.length_c   1.000
_cell.angle_alpha   90.00
_cell.angle_beta   90.00
_cell.angle_gamma   90.00
#
_symmetry.space_group_name_H-M   'P 1'
#
loop_
_entity.id
_entity.type
_entity.pdbx_description
1 polymer ?
#
loop_
_entity_poly.entity_id
_entity_poly.type
_entity_poly.pdbx_seq_one_letter_code
_entity_poly.pdbx_strand_id
1 'polypeptide(L)'
;MFAGADEYGVDVAVDERAVERLLSVSPGDVDAADRLTFARNVFIPLTTACRYTCTYCTYYDAPGEASLLSPEEVREQCRVGADAGCTEALFTFGDEPDDRYTEVHETLAEWGFDSIHEYLHRACEIALEEGLLPHSNPGDLTESQFAALREVNASMGVMLETTADVDAHSGGRRKTPGQRLNTIRAAGRQRVPFTTGILVGIGEDWRDRAESLLAIRKLHERHGHVQEVIVQNVVPNERSDFPKPDLATMRRVVAMARAALPPEVSVQVPPNLSPAADLVDCGIDDLGGVSPVTDDYINPAYEWPDLRGLEAVADAGGVPLRERLPTYARYLPDDVRPAGVEPAPEPDGREAWIPPAVRERIAADDVHGRRLRAVARGDGPLAVRSD
;
A
#
# COMPACT_ATOMS: atom_id res chain seq x y z
N MET A 1 24.48 -1.46 -8.74
CA MET A 1 23.49 -0.43 -9.10
C MET A 1 22.34 -1.13 -9.80
N PHE A 2 21.11 -0.84 -9.40
CA PHE A 2 19.93 -1.50 -9.97
C PHE A 2 19.63 -1.00 -11.39
N ALA A 3 18.97 -1.83 -12.20
CA ALA A 3 18.64 -1.49 -13.57
C ALA A 3 17.85 -0.17 -13.65
N GLY A 4 18.34 0.78 -14.43
CA GLY A 4 17.74 2.11 -14.61
C GLY A 4 17.97 3.10 -13.47
N ALA A 5 18.60 2.74 -12.36
CA ALA A 5 18.74 3.64 -11.20
C ALA A 5 19.57 4.91 -11.50
N ASP A 6 20.60 4.79 -12.35
CA ASP A 6 21.46 5.90 -12.76
C ASP A 6 20.69 6.97 -13.56
N GLU A 7 19.69 6.58 -14.35
CA GLU A 7 18.84 7.49 -15.14
C GLU A 7 18.08 8.48 -14.25
N TYR A 8 17.68 8.03 -13.06
CA TYR A 8 16.95 8.83 -12.07
C TYR A 8 17.88 9.38 -10.98
N GLY A 9 19.19 9.15 -11.07
CA GLY A 9 20.17 9.53 -10.04
C GLY A 9 19.86 8.91 -8.67
N VAL A 10 19.29 7.70 -8.65
CA VAL A 10 18.95 6.97 -7.43
C VAL A 10 20.18 6.19 -6.95
N ASP A 11 20.88 6.73 -5.95
CA ASP A 11 21.99 6.02 -5.31
C ASP A 11 21.52 5.19 -4.12
N VAL A 12 21.15 3.92 -4.38
CA VAL A 12 20.82 2.92 -3.37
C VAL A 12 21.78 1.73 -3.51
N ALA A 13 22.98 1.87 -2.94
CA ALA A 13 23.91 0.74 -2.78
C ALA A 13 23.47 -0.19 -1.64
N VAL A 14 23.44 -1.50 -1.89
CA VAL A 14 23.19 -2.54 -0.89
C VAL A 14 24.52 -3.19 -0.47
N ASP A 15 24.72 -3.41 0.83
CA ASP A 15 25.92 -4.03 1.39
C ASP A 15 25.88 -5.56 1.19
N GLU A 16 26.94 -6.12 0.61
CA GLU A 16 27.02 -7.57 0.31
C GLU A 16 26.84 -8.43 1.56
N ARG A 17 27.45 -8.03 2.68
CA ARG A 17 27.32 -8.78 3.93
C ARG A 17 25.90 -8.73 4.48
N ALA A 18 25.16 -7.64 4.24
CA ALA A 18 23.75 -7.55 4.60
C ALA A 18 22.89 -8.50 3.76
N VAL A 19 23.19 -8.63 2.46
CA VAL A 19 22.55 -9.62 1.58
C VAL A 19 22.83 -11.03 2.09
N GLU A 20 24.09 -11.39 2.33
CA GLU A 20 24.46 -12.71 2.86
C GLU A 20 23.78 -13.03 4.20
N ARG A 21 23.68 -12.04 5.10
CA ARG A 21 22.93 -12.20 6.36
C ARG A 21 21.47 -12.51 6.10
N LEU A 22 20.77 -11.73 5.25
CA LEU A 22 19.37 -12.01 4.94
C LEU A 22 19.16 -13.35 4.26
N LEU A 23 20.09 -13.76 3.39
CA LEU A 23 20.02 -15.09 2.77
C LEU A 23 20.15 -16.22 3.79
N SER A 24 20.77 -15.99 4.95
CA SER A 24 20.83 -16.98 6.04
C SER A 24 19.61 -16.99 6.96
N VAL A 25 18.72 -16.02 6.86
CA VAL A 25 17.53 -15.92 7.74
C VAL A 25 16.57 -17.07 7.49
N SER A 26 16.07 -17.61 8.61
CA SER A 26 15.01 -18.60 8.70
C SER A 26 13.87 -18.08 9.59
N PRO A 27 12.68 -18.70 9.54
CA PRO A 27 11.57 -18.34 10.42
C PRO A 27 11.91 -18.34 11.92
N GLY A 28 12.87 -19.16 12.36
CA GLY A 28 13.27 -19.23 13.77
C GLY A 28 14.18 -18.09 14.25
N ASP A 29 14.59 -17.19 13.36
CA ASP A 29 15.47 -16.05 13.68
C ASP A 29 14.69 -14.76 14.01
N VAL A 30 13.36 -14.82 13.97
CA VAL A 30 12.46 -13.70 14.23
C VAL A 30 11.36 -14.11 15.20
N ASP A 31 10.79 -13.11 15.89
CA ASP A 31 9.69 -13.31 16.82
C ASP A 31 8.37 -12.87 16.20
N ALA A 32 7.27 -13.47 16.67
CA ALA A 32 5.92 -12.98 16.38
C ALA A 32 5.72 -11.57 16.95
N ALA A 33 4.93 -10.76 16.25
CA ALA A 33 4.53 -9.46 16.74
C ALA A 33 3.62 -9.57 17.98
N ASP A 34 3.51 -8.50 18.77
CA ASP A 34 2.67 -8.50 19.98
C ASP A 34 1.17 -8.30 19.69
N ARG A 35 0.82 -8.04 18.42
CA ARG A 35 -0.51 -7.82 17.88
C ARG A 35 -0.49 -7.95 16.36
N LEU A 36 -1.66 -8.14 15.78
CA LEU A 36 -1.89 -7.91 14.35
C LEU A 36 -2.77 -6.69 14.14
N THR A 37 -2.48 -5.91 13.10
CA THR A 37 -3.33 -4.81 12.66
C THR A 37 -3.95 -5.04 11.29
N PHE A 38 -5.04 -4.32 11.00
CA PHE A 38 -5.65 -4.22 9.67
C PHE A 38 -6.37 -2.88 9.55
N ALA A 39 -6.71 -2.45 8.34
CA ALA A 39 -7.55 -1.27 8.10
C ALA A 39 -8.84 -1.66 7.39
N ARG A 40 -9.98 -1.07 7.74
CA ARG A 40 -11.20 -1.20 6.91
C ARG A 40 -11.20 -0.15 5.81
N ASN A 41 -11.22 -0.62 4.58
CA ASN A 41 -11.30 0.23 3.41
C ASN A 41 -12.58 0.02 2.60
N VAL A 42 -12.91 1.00 1.78
CA VAL A 42 -13.64 0.76 0.53
C VAL A 42 -12.62 0.84 -0.60
N PHE A 43 -12.60 -0.18 -1.45
CA PHE A 43 -11.67 -0.28 -2.56
C PHE A 43 -12.28 0.43 -3.77
N ILE A 44 -11.64 1.49 -4.25
CA ILE A 44 -12.13 2.36 -5.31
C ILE A 44 -11.23 2.22 -6.54
N PRO A 45 -11.63 1.40 -7.54
CA PRO A 45 -10.87 1.22 -8.76
C PRO A 45 -11.04 2.42 -9.70
N LEU A 46 -10.35 3.54 -9.40
CA LEU A 46 -10.63 4.83 -10.07
C LEU A 46 -10.50 4.73 -11.59
N THR A 47 -9.51 3.97 -12.06
CA THR A 47 -9.37 3.59 -13.46
C THR A 47 -8.63 2.27 -13.61
N THR A 48 -8.98 1.51 -14.63
CA THR A 48 -8.25 0.30 -15.08
C THR A 48 -7.25 0.60 -16.20
N ALA A 49 -7.14 1.86 -16.63
CA ALA A 49 -6.17 2.30 -17.62
C ALA A 49 -4.76 2.25 -17.04
N CYS A 50 -3.83 1.63 -17.76
CA CYS A 50 -2.44 1.48 -17.32
C CYS A 50 -1.48 1.53 -18.50
N ARG A 51 -0.40 2.32 -18.42
CA ARG A 51 0.64 2.28 -19.46
C ARG A 51 1.42 0.96 -19.48
N TYR A 52 1.62 0.32 -18.33
CA TYR A 52 2.40 -0.91 -18.21
C TYR A 52 1.57 -2.16 -18.53
N THR A 53 2.26 -3.22 -18.95
CA THR A 53 1.64 -4.52 -19.29
C THR A 53 2.29 -5.65 -18.48
N CYS A 54 2.35 -5.49 -17.16
CA CYS A 54 2.92 -6.50 -16.27
C CYS A 54 2.09 -7.80 -16.35
N THR A 55 2.72 -8.92 -16.66
CA THR A 55 2.00 -10.16 -16.99
C THR A 55 1.32 -10.83 -15.79
N TYR A 56 1.78 -10.56 -14.57
CA TYR A 56 1.12 -11.03 -13.34
C TYR A 56 -0.08 -10.20 -12.91
N CYS A 57 -0.35 -9.06 -13.55
CA CYS A 57 -1.41 -8.14 -13.12
C CYS A 57 -2.65 -8.29 -14.00
N THR A 58 -3.82 -8.56 -13.41
CA THR A 58 -5.12 -8.55 -14.11
C THR A 58 -5.82 -7.19 -14.06
N TYR A 59 -5.32 -6.26 -13.24
CA TYR A 59 -5.85 -4.89 -13.15
C TYR A 59 -5.32 -4.02 -14.31
N TYR A 60 -5.76 -4.34 -15.52
CA TYR A 60 -5.34 -3.75 -16.77
C TYR A 60 -6.41 -3.98 -17.82
N ASP A 61 -6.94 -2.91 -18.40
CA ASP A 61 -7.76 -2.98 -19.60
C ASP A 61 -7.02 -2.38 -20.80
N ALA A 62 -7.28 -2.92 -21.99
CA ALA A 62 -6.70 -2.39 -23.21
C ALA A 62 -7.26 -0.98 -23.52
N PRO A 63 -6.52 -0.14 -24.28
CA PRO A 63 -7.07 1.14 -24.74
C PRO A 63 -8.40 0.96 -25.48
N GLY A 64 -9.41 1.73 -25.09
CA GLY A 64 -10.80 1.63 -25.58
C GLY A 64 -11.70 0.72 -24.74
N GLU A 65 -11.17 0.02 -23.73
CA GLU A 65 -11.94 -0.82 -22.80
C GLU A 65 -11.80 -0.36 -21.35
N ALA A 66 -10.83 0.52 -21.07
CA ALA A 66 -10.55 0.97 -19.71
C ALA A 66 -11.66 1.82 -19.12
N SER A 67 -11.96 1.55 -17.85
CA SER A 67 -12.92 2.29 -17.06
C SER A 67 -12.31 3.54 -16.42
N LEU A 68 -13.14 4.55 -16.18
CA LEU A 68 -12.84 5.71 -15.35
C LEU A 68 -14.10 6.04 -14.55
N LEU A 69 -14.05 5.90 -13.23
CA LEU A 69 -15.19 6.22 -12.38
C LEU A 69 -15.46 7.72 -12.41
N SER A 70 -16.72 8.11 -12.52
CA SER A 70 -17.16 9.50 -12.42
C SER A 70 -17.13 10.03 -10.98
N PRO A 71 -17.12 11.36 -10.77
CA PRO A 71 -17.17 11.94 -9.43
C PRO A 71 -18.37 11.45 -8.59
N GLU A 72 -19.51 11.18 -9.23
CA GLU A 72 -20.71 10.69 -8.54
C GLU A 72 -20.56 9.22 -8.14
N GLU A 73 -19.98 8.37 -8.99
CA GLU A 73 -19.68 6.98 -8.65
C GLU A 73 -18.66 6.87 -7.52
N VAL A 74 -17.61 7.71 -7.53
CA VAL A 74 -16.64 7.82 -6.43
C VAL A 74 -17.36 8.19 -5.13
N ARG A 75 -18.25 9.19 -5.19
CA ARG A 75 -19.01 9.64 -4.03
C ARG A 75 -19.92 8.55 -3.47
N GLU A 76 -20.62 7.84 -4.33
CA GLU A 76 -21.51 6.74 -3.92
C GLU A 76 -20.72 5.60 -3.27
N GLN A 77 -19.59 5.20 -3.85
CA GLN A 77 -18.73 4.19 -3.24
C GLN A 77 -18.18 4.65 -1.87
N CYS A 78 -17.77 5.91 -1.75
CA CYS A 78 -17.33 6.48 -0.47
C CYS A 78 -18.45 6.44 0.58
N ARG A 79 -19.69 6.79 0.21
CA ARG A 79 -20.85 6.72 1.11
C ARG A 79 -21.12 5.30 1.59
N VAL A 80 -21.16 4.35 0.66
CA VAL A 80 -21.35 2.92 0.99
C VAL A 80 -20.26 2.44 1.94
N GLY A 81 -19.00 2.78 1.69
CA GLY A 81 -17.88 2.46 2.58
C GLY A 81 -18.02 3.09 3.97
N ALA A 82 -18.34 4.38 4.02
CA ALA A 82 -18.51 5.11 5.27
C ALA A 82 -19.68 4.56 6.11
N ASP A 83 -20.80 4.19 5.48
CA ASP A 83 -21.95 3.56 6.11
C ASP A 83 -21.62 2.14 6.62
N ALA A 84 -20.76 1.41 5.92
CA ALA A 84 -20.29 0.08 6.32
C ALA A 84 -19.22 0.08 7.42
N GLY A 85 -18.80 1.25 7.90
CA GLY A 85 -17.83 1.35 8.99
C GLY A 85 -16.39 1.56 8.55
N CYS A 86 -16.12 1.70 7.24
CA CYS A 86 -14.76 1.91 6.76
C CYS A 86 -14.17 3.24 7.25
N THR A 87 -12.84 3.29 7.33
CA THR A 87 -12.07 4.50 7.64
C THR A 87 -11.21 4.96 6.48
N GLU A 88 -11.00 4.10 5.49
CA GLU A 88 -10.11 4.31 4.37
C GLU A 88 -10.89 4.27 3.05
N ALA A 89 -10.58 5.21 2.16
CA ALA A 89 -10.90 5.12 0.74
C ALA A 89 -9.62 4.76 -0.01
N LEU A 90 -9.49 3.49 -0.41
CA LEU A 90 -8.31 2.98 -1.10
C LEU A 90 -8.48 3.19 -2.60
N PHE A 91 -7.90 4.26 -3.14
CA PHE A 91 -7.91 4.53 -4.57
C PHE A 91 -6.81 3.74 -5.28
N THR A 92 -7.20 2.84 -6.17
CA THR A 92 -6.28 2.01 -6.95
C THR A 92 -6.30 2.35 -8.43
N PHE A 93 -5.13 2.28 -9.03
CA PHE A 93 -4.90 2.68 -10.41
C PHE A 93 -4.04 1.66 -11.14
N GLY A 94 -4.13 1.70 -12.48
CA GLY A 94 -2.96 1.44 -13.29
C GLY A 94 -1.90 2.53 -13.15
N ASP A 95 -0.72 2.34 -13.71
CA ASP A 95 0.26 3.43 -13.84
C ASP A 95 -0.21 4.41 -14.91
N GLU A 96 0.12 5.71 -14.78
CA GLU A 96 -0.43 6.83 -15.58
C GLU A 96 -0.75 6.44 -17.04
N PRO A 97 -2.01 6.61 -17.49
CA PRO A 97 -2.42 6.20 -18.82
C PRO A 97 -1.65 6.99 -19.89
N ASP A 98 -1.05 6.27 -20.84
CA ASP A 98 -0.38 6.90 -21.99
C ASP A 98 -1.40 7.43 -23.03
N ASP A 99 -0.90 8.09 -24.08
CA ASP A 99 -1.70 8.75 -25.12
C ASP A 99 -2.69 7.83 -25.87
N ARG A 100 -2.60 6.50 -25.68
CA ARG A 100 -3.53 5.55 -26.33
C ARG A 100 -4.90 5.55 -25.68
N TYR A 101 -5.02 5.94 -24.41
CA TYR A 101 -6.29 5.96 -23.67
C TYR A 101 -7.05 7.25 -23.97
N THR A 102 -7.38 7.48 -25.24
CA THR A 102 -8.00 8.74 -25.70
C THR A 102 -9.31 9.06 -25.00
N GLU A 103 -10.19 8.06 -24.80
CA GLU A 103 -11.48 8.25 -24.13
C GLU A 103 -11.33 8.68 -22.66
N VAL A 104 -10.32 8.16 -21.97
CA VAL A 104 -9.99 8.58 -20.58
C VAL A 104 -9.57 10.05 -20.58
N HIS A 105 -8.65 10.44 -21.47
CA HIS A 105 -8.17 11.83 -21.56
C HIS A 105 -9.26 12.80 -22.01
N GLU A 106 -10.11 12.42 -22.97
CA GLU A 106 -11.27 13.21 -23.42
C GLU A 106 -12.27 13.42 -22.28
N THR A 107 -12.59 12.35 -21.53
CA THR A 107 -13.49 12.43 -20.36
C THR A 107 -12.93 13.34 -19.27
N LEU A 108 -11.63 13.22 -18.96
CA LEU A 108 -10.96 14.10 -17.99
C LEU A 108 -11.05 15.57 -18.42
N ALA A 109 -10.79 15.86 -19.70
CA ALA A 109 -10.88 17.21 -20.24
C ALA A 109 -12.33 17.75 -20.20
N GLU A 110 -13.34 16.92 -20.47
CA GLU A 110 -14.75 17.28 -20.34
C GLU A 110 -15.14 17.62 -18.89
N TRP A 111 -14.55 16.93 -17.92
CA TRP A 111 -14.72 17.23 -16.48
C TRP A 111 -13.84 18.39 -16.00
N GLY A 112 -12.95 18.91 -16.86
CA GLY A 112 -12.09 20.05 -16.57
C GLY A 112 -10.78 19.70 -15.85
N PHE A 113 -10.28 18.48 -16.01
CA PHE A 113 -8.99 18.03 -15.47
C PHE A 113 -7.95 17.85 -16.58
N ASP A 114 -6.74 18.37 -16.38
CA ASP A 114 -5.65 18.24 -17.35
C ASP A 114 -4.92 16.88 -17.22
N SER A 115 -5.13 16.16 -16.12
CA SER A 115 -4.53 14.84 -15.90
C SER A 115 -5.34 13.97 -14.94
N ILE A 116 -5.07 12.66 -14.97
CA ILE A 116 -5.63 11.70 -14.01
C ILE A 116 -5.27 12.04 -12.56
N HIS A 117 -4.12 12.70 -12.34
CA HIS A 117 -3.64 13.07 -11.00
C HIS A 117 -4.42 14.26 -10.42
N GLU A 118 -4.81 15.23 -11.27
CA GLU A 118 -5.71 16.31 -10.85
C GLU A 118 -7.10 15.74 -10.52
N TYR A 119 -7.58 14.80 -11.32
CA TYR A 119 -8.82 14.11 -11.00
C TYR A 119 -8.73 13.29 -9.72
N LEU A 120 -7.63 12.57 -9.49
CA LEU A 120 -7.39 11.85 -8.22
C LEU A 120 -7.41 12.80 -7.02
N HIS A 121 -6.82 14.00 -7.15
CA HIS A 121 -6.91 15.00 -6.09
C HIS A 121 -8.37 15.33 -5.77
N ARG A 122 -9.21 15.56 -6.79
CA ARG A 122 -10.65 15.77 -6.59
C ARG A 122 -11.34 14.55 -5.96
N ALA A 123 -11.00 13.34 -6.40
CA ALA A 123 -11.55 12.11 -5.83
C ALA A 123 -11.21 11.96 -4.34
N CYS A 124 -9.98 12.31 -3.94
CA CYS A 124 -9.57 12.34 -2.53
C CYS A 124 -10.37 13.36 -1.71
N GLU A 125 -10.64 14.55 -2.25
CA GLU A 125 -11.51 15.53 -1.59
C GLU A 125 -12.91 14.96 -1.37
N ILE A 126 -13.48 14.25 -2.35
CA ILE A 126 -14.78 13.59 -2.23
C ILE A 126 -14.76 12.57 -1.08
N ALA A 127 -13.71 11.74 -0.97
CA ALA A 127 -13.58 10.80 0.13
C ALA A 127 -13.51 11.49 1.50
N LEU A 128 -12.78 12.60 1.62
CA LEU A 128 -12.74 13.42 2.85
C LEU A 128 -14.12 14.03 3.17
N GLU A 129 -14.83 14.53 2.15
CA GLU A 129 -16.20 15.06 2.29
C GLU A 129 -17.15 13.98 2.84
N GLU A 130 -17.05 12.74 2.36
CA GLU A 130 -17.88 11.60 2.76
C GLU A 130 -17.36 10.86 4.02
N GLY A 131 -16.35 11.40 4.70
CA GLY A 131 -15.93 10.93 6.03
C GLY A 131 -14.84 9.85 6.05
N LEU A 132 -14.18 9.58 4.93
CA LEU A 132 -13.10 8.61 4.80
C LEU A 132 -11.74 9.28 4.68
N LEU A 133 -10.67 8.54 4.98
CA LEU A 133 -9.29 8.96 4.76
C LEU A 133 -8.77 8.41 3.43
N PRO A 134 -8.35 9.26 2.48
CA PRO A 134 -7.81 8.77 1.21
C PRO A 134 -6.46 8.08 1.39
N HIS A 135 -6.34 6.91 0.76
CA HIS A 135 -5.09 6.20 0.54
C HIS A 135 -4.97 5.91 -0.97
N SER A 136 -3.99 6.50 -1.64
CA SER A 136 -3.87 6.36 -3.10
C SER A 136 -2.66 5.53 -3.52
N ASN A 137 -2.88 4.61 -4.47
CA ASN A 137 -1.84 3.85 -5.15
C ASN A 137 -1.76 4.19 -6.66
N PRO A 138 -1.31 5.41 -7.04
CA PRO A 138 -1.41 5.93 -8.42
C PRO A 138 -0.23 5.56 -9.33
N GLY A 139 0.53 4.52 -9.01
CA GLY A 139 1.71 4.15 -9.79
C GLY A 139 2.89 5.11 -9.61
N ASP A 140 3.67 5.34 -10.68
CA ASP A 140 4.88 6.15 -10.61
C ASP A 140 4.58 7.65 -10.66
N LEU A 141 4.90 8.36 -9.58
CA LEU A 141 4.75 9.81 -9.47
C LEU A 141 6.09 10.55 -9.43
N THR A 142 6.05 11.79 -9.92
CA THR A 142 7.09 12.82 -9.72
C THR A 142 6.99 13.46 -8.32
N GLU A 143 8.06 14.15 -7.89
CA GLU A 143 8.05 14.89 -6.62
C GLU A 143 6.95 15.97 -6.57
N SER A 144 6.65 16.65 -7.67
CA SER A 144 5.58 17.67 -7.72
C SER A 144 4.19 17.05 -7.64
N GLN A 145 3.97 15.90 -8.28
CA GLN A 145 2.70 15.17 -8.16
C GLN A 145 2.48 14.67 -6.72
N PHE A 146 3.52 14.12 -6.08
CA PHE A 146 3.45 13.79 -4.64
C PHE A 146 3.15 15.03 -3.79
N ALA A 147 3.81 16.16 -4.07
CA ALA A 147 3.58 17.39 -3.31
C ALA A 147 2.12 17.87 -3.39
N ALA A 148 1.47 17.72 -4.55
CA ALA A 148 0.05 18.07 -4.72
C ALA A 148 -0.88 17.04 -4.05
N LEU A 149 -0.72 15.75 -4.37
CA LEU A 149 -1.61 14.69 -3.88
C LEU A 149 -1.52 14.47 -2.38
N ARG A 150 -0.35 14.74 -1.77
CA ARG A 150 -0.16 14.67 -0.33
C ARG A 150 -1.14 15.54 0.43
N GLU A 151 -1.54 16.70 -0.10
CA GLU A 151 -2.38 17.65 0.65
C GLU A 151 -3.78 17.09 0.97
N VAL A 152 -4.20 16.05 0.25
CA VAL A 152 -5.50 15.38 0.41
C VAL A 152 -5.40 13.88 0.75
N ASN A 153 -4.19 13.32 0.86
CA ASN A 153 -3.99 11.89 1.17
C ASN A 153 -3.48 11.68 2.61
N ALA A 154 -4.03 10.66 3.27
CA ALA A 154 -3.54 10.18 4.55
C ALA A 154 -2.32 9.25 4.38
N SER A 155 -2.34 8.44 3.33
CA SER A 155 -1.25 7.54 2.94
C SER A 155 -1.19 7.46 1.41
N MET A 156 -0.04 7.05 0.88
CA MET A 156 0.07 6.66 -0.51
C MET A 156 0.94 5.42 -0.62
N GLY A 157 0.88 4.70 -1.73
CA GLY A 157 1.70 3.52 -1.89
C GLY A 157 2.02 3.13 -3.32
N VAL A 158 3.08 2.34 -3.45
CA VAL A 158 3.40 1.64 -4.69
C VAL A 158 4.30 0.45 -4.43
N MET A 159 4.00 -0.70 -5.04
CA MET A 159 4.85 -1.89 -4.93
C MET A 159 6.18 -1.68 -5.65
N LEU A 160 7.29 -1.99 -4.96
CA LEU A 160 8.60 -2.13 -5.61
C LEU A 160 8.61 -3.36 -6.52
N GLU A 161 7.92 -4.41 -6.09
CA GLU A 161 7.88 -5.76 -6.70
C GLU A 161 9.21 -6.46 -6.55
N THR A 162 10.25 -5.96 -7.23
CA THR A 162 11.60 -6.52 -7.22
C THR A 162 12.61 -5.50 -7.74
N THR A 163 13.86 -5.62 -7.31
CA THR A 163 15.00 -4.90 -7.89
C THR A 163 15.61 -5.58 -9.10
N ALA A 164 15.15 -6.80 -9.44
CA ALA A 164 15.59 -7.56 -10.59
C ALA A 164 14.95 -7.06 -11.90
N ASP A 165 15.64 -7.27 -13.02
CA ASP A 165 15.04 -7.15 -14.36
C ASP A 165 14.41 -8.51 -14.70
N VAL A 166 13.08 -8.61 -14.60
CA VAL A 166 12.32 -9.86 -14.78
C VAL A 166 11.46 -9.81 -16.03
N ASP A 167 11.27 -10.98 -16.66
CA ASP A 167 10.43 -11.11 -17.85
C ASP A 167 8.98 -10.68 -17.60
N ALA A 168 8.51 -10.76 -16.35
CA ALA A 168 7.20 -10.28 -15.92
C ALA A 168 6.93 -8.80 -16.22
N HIS A 169 7.99 -7.98 -16.33
CA HIS A 169 7.93 -6.56 -16.69
C HIS A 169 8.38 -6.30 -18.13
N SER A 170 8.72 -7.31 -18.92
CA SER A 170 9.31 -7.12 -20.25
C SER A 170 8.39 -6.42 -21.27
N GLY A 171 8.98 -5.89 -22.34
CA GLY A 171 8.28 -5.17 -23.41
C GLY A 171 8.64 -3.68 -23.48
N GLY A 172 8.05 -2.97 -24.46
CA GLY A 172 8.33 -1.55 -24.72
C GLY A 172 7.70 -0.59 -23.70
N ARG A 173 6.75 -1.06 -22.89
CA ARG A 173 6.08 -0.30 -21.83
C ARG A 173 6.27 -1.04 -20.51
N ARG A 174 7.49 -0.93 -19.99
CA ARG A 174 7.94 -1.69 -18.83
C ARG A 174 8.13 -0.85 -17.58
N LYS A 175 7.88 -1.49 -16.45
CA LYS A 175 8.31 -1.05 -15.13
C LYS A 175 9.82 -1.34 -15.00
N THR A 176 10.58 -0.41 -14.44
CA THR A 176 12.01 -0.67 -14.14
C THR A 176 12.29 -0.47 -12.65
N PRO A 177 13.23 -1.23 -12.06
CA PRO A 177 13.65 -1.05 -10.67
C PRO A 177 14.05 0.38 -10.33
N GLY A 178 14.85 1.02 -11.18
CA GLY A 178 15.32 2.39 -10.98
C GLY A 178 14.20 3.42 -10.91
N GLN A 179 13.20 3.31 -11.78
CA GLN A 179 12.02 4.18 -11.76
C GLN A 179 11.22 4.00 -10.48
N ARG A 180 10.98 2.75 -10.06
CA ARG A 180 10.16 2.48 -8.87
C ARG A 180 10.87 2.92 -7.58
N LEU A 181 12.18 2.70 -7.48
CA LEU A 181 13.00 3.24 -6.40
C LEU A 181 13.02 4.78 -6.40
N ASN A 182 12.98 5.42 -7.58
CA ASN A 182 12.84 6.88 -7.68
C ASN A 182 11.49 7.36 -7.13
N THR A 183 10.39 6.67 -7.43
CA THR A 183 9.06 7.01 -6.90
C THR A 183 9.02 6.87 -5.39
N ILE A 184 9.55 5.78 -4.81
CA ILE A 184 9.65 5.60 -3.36
C ILE A 184 10.52 6.71 -2.74
N ARG A 185 11.66 7.05 -3.36
CA ARG A 185 12.49 8.19 -2.93
C ARG A 185 11.72 9.52 -2.97
N ALA A 186 10.96 9.78 -4.03
CA ALA A 186 10.18 11.00 -4.19
C ALA A 186 9.11 11.14 -3.10
N ALA A 187 8.41 10.05 -2.75
CA ALA A 187 7.49 10.00 -1.62
C ALA A 187 8.19 10.37 -0.29
N GLY A 188 9.38 9.81 -0.06
CA GLY A 188 10.20 10.12 1.11
C GLY A 188 10.66 11.58 1.18
N ARG A 189 11.01 12.18 0.05
CA ARG A 189 11.34 13.62 -0.04
C ARG A 189 10.15 14.51 0.22
N GLN A 190 8.95 14.08 -0.17
CA GLN A 190 7.70 14.80 0.08
C GLN A 190 7.05 14.47 1.43
N ARG A 191 7.67 13.61 2.25
CA ARG A 191 7.22 13.26 3.60
C ARG A 191 5.80 12.69 3.61
N VAL A 192 5.56 11.76 2.69
CA VAL A 192 4.30 11.00 2.60
C VAL A 192 4.47 9.69 3.38
N PRO A 193 3.63 9.38 4.39
CA PRO A 193 3.55 8.03 4.94
C PRO A 193 3.26 7.03 3.82
N PHE A 194 4.14 6.04 3.64
CA PHE A 194 4.20 5.31 2.38
C PHE A 194 4.17 3.79 2.53
N THR A 195 3.33 3.13 1.75
CA THR A 195 3.28 1.68 1.61
C THR A 195 4.07 1.24 0.37
N THR A 196 4.92 0.22 0.52
CA THR A 196 5.57 -0.43 -0.62
C THR A 196 5.70 -1.93 -0.34
N GLY A 197 6.41 -2.69 -1.17
CA GLY A 197 6.49 -4.12 -0.99
C GLY A 197 7.19 -4.86 -2.11
N ILE A 198 7.37 -6.15 -1.90
CA ILE A 198 7.92 -7.08 -2.89
C ILE A 198 6.87 -8.10 -3.32
N LEU A 199 7.00 -8.57 -4.55
CA LEU A 199 6.18 -9.65 -5.11
C LEU A 199 7.05 -10.88 -5.33
N VAL A 200 6.62 -11.98 -4.74
CA VAL A 200 7.36 -13.23 -4.67
C VAL A 200 6.86 -14.18 -5.76
N GLY A 201 7.74 -14.64 -6.63
CA GLY A 201 7.46 -15.67 -7.64
C GLY A 201 7.26 -15.16 -9.06
N ILE A 202 7.72 -13.95 -9.40
CA ILE A 202 7.61 -13.36 -10.75
C ILE A 202 8.88 -13.51 -11.60
N GLY A 203 9.80 -14.37 -11.15
CA GLY A 203 11.07 -14.65 -11.81
C GLY A 203 12.30 -14.12 -11.08
N GLU A 204 12.11 -13.45 -9.94
CA GLU A 204 13.19 -13.01 -9.06
C GLU A 204 13.79 -14.19 -8.26
N ASP A 205 15.08 -14.10 -7.93
CA ASP A 205 15.75 -15.08 -7.09
C ASP A 205 15.79 -14.66 -5.60
N TRP A 206 16.40 -15.50 -4.75
CA TRP A 206 16.52 -15.19 -3.31
C TRP A 206 17.36 -13.95 -3.01
N ARG A 207 18.37 -13.67 -3.83
CA ARG A 207 19.23 -12.52 -3.69
C ARG A 207 18.47 -11.25 -4.05
N ASP A 208 17.68 -11.27 -5.12
CA ASP A 208 16.85 -10.15 -5.55
C ASP A 208 15.87 -9.72 -4.47
N ARG A 209 15.26 -10.69 -3.75
CA ARG A 209 14.39 -10.42 -2.60
C ARG A 209 15.13 -9.70 -1.47
N ALA A 210 16.33 -10.18 -1.13
CA ALA A 210 17.17 -9.56 -0.10
C ALA A 210 17.59 -8.13 -0.50
N GLU A 211 18.01 -7.93 -1.74
CA GLU A 211 18.40 -6.63 -2.26
C GLU A 211 17.22 -5.65 -2.30
N SER A 212 16.03 -6.11 -2.69
CA SER A 212 14.80 -5.32 -2.69
C SER A 212 14.42 -4.83 -1.28
N LEU A 213 14.43 -5.73 -0.30
CA LEU A 213 14.15 -5.39 1.11
C LEU A 213 15.17 -4.40 1.68
N LEU A 214 16.46 -4.60 1.38
CA LEU A 214 17.52 -3.69 1.82
C LEU A 214 17.47 -2.34 1.11
N ALA A 215 17.01 -2.29 -0.15
CA ALA A 215 16.79 -1.04 -0.86
C ALA A 215 15.65 -0.23 -0.21
N ILE A 216 14.53 -0.88 0.11
CA ILE A 216 13.40 -0.26 0.84
C ILE A 216 13.87 0.24 2.21
N ARG A 217 14.55 -0.61 2.98
CA ARG A 217 15.15 -0.24 4.27
C ARG A 217 15.99 1.03 4.14
N LYS A 218 16.89 1.10 3.16
CA LYS A 218 17.80 2.25 2.97
C LYS A 218 17.05 3.53 2.63
N LEU A 219 15.94 3.45 1.89
CA LEU A 219 15.08 4.61 1.62
C LEU A 219 14.30 5.03 2.86
N HIS A 220 13.82 4.09 3.67
CA HIS A 220 13.22 4.38 4.96
C HIS A 220 14.24 5.03 5.92
N GLU A 221 15.43 4.47 6.11
CA GLU A 221 16.46 5.05 7.01
C GLU A 221 16.84 6.49 6.63
N ARG A 222 16.77 6.86 5.35
CA ARG A 222 17.04 8.25 4.89
C ARG A 222 15.89 9.21 5.13
N HIS A 223 14.65 8.74 4.99
CA HIS A 223 13.48 9.61 4.86
C HIS A 223 12.42 9.41 5.95
N GLY A 224 12.48 8.31 6.69
CA GLY A 224 11.58 7.93 7.78
C GLY A 224 10.12 7.73 7.35
N HIS A 225 9.85 7.44 6.08
CA HIS A 225 8.52 7.58 5.47
C HIS A 225 7.79 6.26 5.20
N VAL A 226 8.51 5.17 4.95
CA VAL A 226 7.89 3.85 4.72
C VAL A 226 7.24 3.40 6.03
N GLN A 227 5.94 3.12 6.00
CA GLN A 227 5.20 2.64 7.16
C GLN A 227 4.95 1.13 7.10
N GLU A 228 4.90 0.57 5.90
CA GLU A 228 4.46 -0.79 5.63
C GLU A 228 5.23 -1.36 4.44
N VAL A 229 5.65 -2.62 4.57
CA VAL A 229 6.22 -3.44 3.49
C VAL A 229 5.36 -4.68 3.30
N ILE A 230 4.72 -4.75 2.14
CA ILE A 230 3.90 -5.89 1.72
C ILE A 230 4.82 -7.00 1.19
N VAL A 231 4.69 -8.20 1.75
CA VAL A 231 5.29 -9.43 1.22
C VAL A 231 4.18 -10.23 0.55
N GLN A 232 3.98 -10.01 -0.75
CA GLN A 232 2.91 -10.64 -1.50
C GLN A 232 3.45 -11.78 -2.35
N ASN A 233 2.75 -12.91 -2.39
CA ASN A 233 3.00 -13.96 -3.38
C ASN A 233 2.25 -13.67 -4.68
N VAL A 234 2.83 -14.03 -5.83
CA VAL A 234 2.06 -14.09 -7.08
C VAL A 234 1.01 -15.19 -7.01
N VAL A 235 -0.07 -15.01 -7.77
CA VAL A 235 -1.09 -16.03 -8.04
C VAL A 235 -1.24 -16.21 -9.55
N PRO A 236 -1.40 -17.45 -10.06
CA PRO A 236 -1.66 -17.69 -11.47
C PRO A 236 -2.92 -16.95 -11.93
N ASN A 237 -2.90 -16.46 -13.18
CA ASN A 237 -4.04 -15.80 -13.80
C ASN A 237 -4.07 -16.08 -15.32
N GLU A 238 -5.00 -15.45 -16.04
CA GLU A 238 -5.15 -15.66 -17.48
C GLU A 238 -4.00 -15.09 -18.33
N ARG A 239 -3.19 -14.18 -17.78
CA ARG A 239 -2.08 -13.50 -18.46
C ARG A 239 -0.72 -14.15 -18.18
N SER A 240 -0.61 -14.93 -17.12
CA SER A 240 0.63 -15.64 -16.75
C SER A 240 0.34 -16.87 -15.89
N ASP A 241 1.17 -17.90 -16.06
CA ASP A 241 1.12 -19.16 -15.32
C ASP A 241 2.16 -19.22 -14.18
N PHE A 242 2.61 -18.07 -13.66
CA PHE A 242 3.59 -18.03 -12.58
C PHE A 242 3.14 -18.90 -11.41
N PRO A 243 3.98 -19.87 -10.98
CA PRO A 243 3.58 -20.77 -9.91
C PRO A 243 3.47 -20.01 -8.59
N LYS A 244 2.35 -20.17 -7.89
CA LYS A 244 2.17 -19.63 -6.54
C LYS A 244 3.29 -20.17 -5.63
N PRO A 245 4.10 -19.30 -5.00
CA PRO A 245 5.07 -19.70 -3.99
C PRO A 245 4.46 -20.59 -2.91
N ASP A 246 5.20 -21.62 -2.50
CA ASP A 246 4.77 -22.50 -1.42
C ASP A 246 4.91 -21.84 -0.04
N LEU A 247 4.29 -22.47 0.97
CA LEU A 247 4.32 -21.97 2.35
C LEU A 247 5.76 -21.84 2.88
N ALA A 248 6.64 -22.79 2.57
CA ALA A 248 8.03 -22.75 3.03
C ALA A 248 8.78 -21.53 2.48
N THR A 249 8.54 -21.20 1.21
CA THR A 249 9.07 -19.99 0.57
C THR A 249 8.54 -18.75 1.26
N MET A 250 7.23 -18.64 1.43
CA MET A 250 6.62 -17.45 2.04
C MET A 250 7.07 -17.24 3.48
N ARG A 251 7.09 -18.29 4.31
CA ARG A 251 7.61 -18.23 5.69
C ARG A 251 9.01 -17.64 5.75
N ARG A 252 9.90 -18.09 4.86
CA ARG A 252 11.28 -17.59 4.80
C ARG A 252 11.35 -16.14 4.31
N VAL A 253 10.60 -15.76 3.28
CA VAL A 253 10.64 -14.38 2.76
C VAL A 253 10.06 -13.38 3.76
N VAL A 254 8.99 -13.74 4.48
CA VAL A 254 8.42 -12.92 5.55
C VAL A 254 9.44 -12.73 6.68
N ALA A 255 10.11 -13.81 7.12
CA ALA A 255 11.17 -13.71 8.13
C ALA A 255 12.34 -12.84 7.64
N MET A 256 12.73 -12.96 6.36
CA MET A 256 13.73 -12.06 5.75
C MET A 256 13.28 -10.60 5.80
N ALA A 257 12.02 -10.30 5.50
CA ALA A 257 11.48 -8.95 5.56
C ALA A 257 11.52 -8.41 7.00
N ARG A 258 11.11 -9.22 7.99
CA ARG A 258 11.18 -8.82 9.40
C ARG A 258 12.60 -8.60 9.90
N ALA A 259 13.55 -9.45 9.52
CA ALA A 259 14.96 -9.26 9.87
C ALA A 259 15.61 -8.06 9.15
N ALA A 260 15.16 -7.74 7.94
CA ALA A 260 15.71 -6.65 7.14
C ALA A 260 15.25 -5.27 7.62
N LEU A 261 13.98 -5.13 7.97
CA LEU A 261 13.34 -3.84 8.18
C LEU A 261 13.47 -3.36 9.63
N PRO A 262 13.51 -2.03 9.87
CA PRO A 262 13.45 -1.49 11.23
C PRO A 262 12.12 -1.87 11.90
N PRO A 263 12.07 -2.05 13.24
CA PRO A 263 10.88 -2.54 13.95
C PRO A 263 9.62 -1.71 13.76
N GLU A 264 9.79 -0.42 13.50
CA GLU A 264 8.72 0.55 13.23
C GLU A 264 8.07 0.45 11.83
N VAL A 265 8.67 -0.29 10.90
CA VAL A 265 8.10 -0.56 9.59
C VAL A 265 7.34 -1.85 9.70
N SER A 266 6.05 -1.82 9.41
CA SER A 266 5.21 -3.01 9.45
C SER A 266 5.56 -3.98 8.32
N VAL A 267 5.43 -5.28 8.59
CA VAL A 267 5.48 -6.34 7.58
C VAL A 267 4.09 -6.92 7.44
N GLN A 268 3.53 -6.69 6.25
CA GLN A 268 2.17 -7.05 5.90
C GLN A 268 2.15 -8.24 4.94
N VAL A 269 1.19 -9.12 5.11
CA VAL A 269 0.82 -10.12 4.08
C VAL A 269 -0.67 -9.99 3.76
N PRO A 270 -1.07 -10.11 2.48
CA PRO A 270 -2.47 -10.10 2.12
C PRO A 270 -3.14 -11.43 2.50
N PRO A 271 -4.10 -11.45 3.44
CA PRO A 271 -4.65 -12.68 4.01
C PRO A 271 -5.52 -13.49 3.05
N ASN A 272 -6.01 -12.88 1.96
CA ASN A 272 -6.73 -13.55 0.88
C ASN A 272 -5.79 -14.32 -0.08
N LEU A 273 -4.52 -13.91 -0.19
CA LEU A 273 -3.55 -14.49 -1.11
C LEU A 273 -2.55 -15.43 -0.42
N SER A 274 -2.20 -15.13 0.82
CA SER A 274 -1.20 -15.85 1.62
C SER A 274 -1.84 -16.59 2.80
N PRO A 275 -1.28 -17.73 3.24
CA PRO A 275 -1.73 -18.43 4.44
C PRO A 275 -1.31 -17.66 5.71
N ALA A 276 -1.92 -16.51 5.98
CA ALA A 276 -1.46 -15.54 6.99
C ALA A 276 -1.32 -16.13 8.40
N ALA A 277 -2.20 -17.05 8.80
CA ALA A 277 -2.12 -17.74 10.09
C ALA A 277 -0.79 -18.50 10.26
N ASP A 278 -0.29 -19.12 9.19
CA ASP A 278 0.98 -19.85 9.16
C ASP A 278 2.20 -18.92 8.99
N LEU A 279 2.01 -17.60 9.02
CA LEU A 279 3.06 -16.59 8.85
C LEU A 279 3.20 -15.68 10.08
N VAL A 280 2.32 -15.80 11.09
CA VAL A 280 2.36 -14.97 12.31
C VAL A 280 3.68 -15.15 13.07
N ASP A 281 4.14 -16.39 13.21
CA ASP A 281 5.43 -16.72 13.84
C ASP A 281 6.65 -16.29 13.00
N CYS A 282 6.44 -15.84 11.77
CA CYS A 282 7.49 -15.32 10.89
C CYS A 282 7.63 -13.79 10.98
N GLY A 283 6.83 -13.13 11.82
CA GLY A 283 6.97 -11.70 12.13
C GLY A 283 6.11 -10.77 11.29
N ILE A 284 4.99 -11.23 10.73
CA ILE A 284 3.95 -10.29 10.26
C ILE A 284 3.33 -9.58 11.46
N ASP A 285 3.02 -8.29 11.29
CA ASP A 285 2.30 -7.47 12.26
C ASP A 285 1.05 -6.83 11.65
N ASP A 286 0.80 -7.03 10.36
CA ASP A 286 -0.33 -6.41 9.67
C ASP A 286 -0.94 -7.32 8.58
N LEU A 287 -2.26 -7.22 8.41
CA LEU A 287 -3.08 -7.97 7.47
C LEU A 287 -3.60 -7.11 6.31
N GLY A 288 -3.19 -5.86 6.23
CA GLY A 288 -3.50 -4.91 5.17
C GLY A 288 -4.86 -4.24 5.31
N GLY A 289 -5.26 -3.58 4.23
CA GLY A 289 -6.60 -3.03 4.08
C GLY A 289 -7.57 -4.11 3.60
N VAL A 290 -8.68 -4.29 4.32
CA VAL A 290 -9.71 -5.30 4.03
C VAL A 290 -11.04 -4.60 3.82
N SER A 291 -11.71 -4.90 2.70
CA SER A 291 -12.99 -4.30 2.37
C SER A 291 -14.16 -5.19 2.80
N PRO A 292 -15.13 -4.68 3.59
CA PRO A 292 -16.37 -5.38 3.87
C PRO A 292 -17.45 -5.18 2.79
N VAL A 293 -17.18 -4.37 1.76
CA VAL A 293 -18.20 -3.89 0.79
C VAL A 293 -17.86 -4.16 -0.67
N THR A 294 -16.58 -4.18 -1.01
CA THR A 294 -16.09 -4.28 -2.39
C THR A 294 -15.10 -5.42 -2.53
N ASP A 295 -15.06 -6.04 -3.71
CA ASP A 295 -14.11 -7.11 -4.02
C ASP A 295 -12.66 -6.59 -4.10
N ASP A 296 -11.70 -7.52 -4.11
CA ASP A 296 -10.31 -7.23 -4.51
C ASP A 296 -10.27 -7.14 -6.04
N TYR A 297 -10.33 -5.94 -6.61
CA TYR A 297 -10.30 -5.77 -8.07
C TYR A 297 -8.96 -6.15 -8.69
N ILE A 298 -7.86 -6.22 -7.91
CA ILE A 298 -6.56 -6.66 -8.40
C ILE A 298 -6.52 -8.19 -8.52
N ASN A 299 -7.09 -8.90 -7.53
CA ASN A 299 -7.17 -10.36 -7.51
C ASN A 299 -8.61 -10.85 -7.31
N PRO A 300 -9.52 -10.64 -8.27
CA PRO A 300 -10.97 -10.85 -8.09
C PRO A 300 -11.36 -12.31 -7.80
N ALA A 301 -10.48 -13.27 -8.07
CA ALA A 301 -10.69 -14.68 -7.71
C ALA A 301 -10.42 -14.99 -6.22
N TYR A 302 -9.95 -14.02 -5.43
CA TYR A 302 -9.53 -14.18 -4.04
C TYR A 302 -10.25 -13.16 -3.14
N GLU A 303 -11.42 -13.56 -2.64
CA GLU A 303 -12.27 -12.73 -1.78
C GLU A 303 -11.57 -12.29 -0.48
N TRP A 304 -11.92 -11.10 -0.01
CA TRP A 304 -11.48 -10.60 1.29
C TRP A 304 -11.98 -11.50 2.42
N PRO A 305 -11.14 -11.81 3.44
CA PRO A 305 -11.65 -12.46 4.65
C PRO A 305 -12.61 -11.51 5.38
N ASP A 306 -13.65 -12.08 5.97
CA ASP A 306 -14.47 -11.34 6.92
C ASP A 306 -13.70 -11.09 8.23
N LEU A 307 -14.31 -10.32 9.15
CA LEU A 307 -13.66 -9.99 10.41
C LEU A 307 -13.31 -11.24 11.24
N ARG A 308 -14.14 -12.29 11.17
CA ARG A 308 -13.88 -13.55 11.89
C ARG A 308 -12.69 -14.29 11.31
N GLY A 309 -12.50 -14.21 9.99
CA GLY A 309 -11.30 -14.73 9.32
C GLY A 309 -10.04 -14.03 9.82
N LEU A 310 -10.07 -12.71 9.98
CA LEU A 310 -8.94 -11.94 10.55
C LEU A 310 -8.70 -12.29 12.02
N GLU A 311 -9.76 -12.42 12.83
CA GLU A 311 -9.68 -12.88 14.22
C GLU A 311 -9.04 -14.27 14.31
N ALA A 312 -9.41 -15.20 13.43
CA ALA A 312 -8.84 -16.53 13.39
C ALA A 312 -7.33 -16.53 13.09
N VAL A 313 -6.85 -15.61 12.23
CA VAL A 313 -5.42 -15.43 11.96
C VAL A 313 -4.70 -14.92 13.22
N ALA A 314 -5.27 -13.95 13.92
CA ALA A 314 -4.70 -13.41 15.15
C ALA A 314 -4.69 -14.46 16.29
N ASP A 315 -5.77 -15.24 16.42
CA ASP A 315 -5.90 -16.33 17.38
C ASP A 315 -4.87 -17.45 17.14
N ALA A 316 -4.56 -17.74 15.87
CA ALA A 316 -3.51 -18.71 15.52
C ALA A 316 -2.12 -18.29 16.04
N GLY A 317 -1.86 -16.98 16.10
CA GLY A 317 -0.66 -16.41 16.71
C GLY A 317 -0.75 -16.17 18.22
N GLY A 318 -1.93 -16.29 18.82
CA GLY A 318 -2.18 -15.96 20.22
C GLY A 318 -2.04 -14.47 20.54
N VAL A 319 -2.31 -13.60 19.57
CA VAL A 319 -2.11 -12.15 19.66
C VAL A 319 -3.41 -11.39 19.39
N PRO A 320 -3.61 -10.19 19.97
CA PRO A 320 -4.82 -9.40 19.72
C PRO A 320 -4.83 -8.83 18.30
N LEU A 321 -6.01 -8.81 17.68
CA LEU A 321 -6.29 -8.05 16.47
C LEU A 321 -6.69 -6.61 16.81
N ARG A 322 -6.20 -5.63 16.06
CA ARG A 322 -6.61 -4.22 16.19
C ARG A 322 -6.86 -3.61 14.82
N GLU A 323 -7.90 -2.78 14.73
CA GLU A 323 -8.04 -1.92 13.57
C GLU A 323 -7.13 -0.70 13.70
N ARG A 324 -6.61 -0.23 12.56
CA ARG A 324 -5.81 0.98 12.44
C ARG A 324 -6.35 1.87 11.31
N LEU A 325 -5.92 3.12 11.32
CA LEU A 325 -6.08 4.02 10.17
C LEU A 325 -5.13 3.61 9.02
N PRO A 326 -5.36 4.11 7.79
CA PRO A 326 -4.42 3.92 6.68
C PRO A 326 -3.04 4.51 6.96
N THR A 327 -2.97 5.56 7.79
CA THR A 327 -1.70 6.08 8.30
C THR A 327 -1.36 5.43 9.64
N TYR A 328 -0.14 4.90 9.75
CA TYR A 328 0.31 4.22 10.95
C TYR A 328 0.48 5.19 12.13
N ALA A 329 0.23 4.68 13.33
CA ALA A 329 0.09 5.46 14.57
C ALA A 329 1.25 6.45 14.83
N ARG A 330 2.49 6.08 14.51
CA ARG A 330 3.67 6.94 14.74
C ARG A 330 3.67 8.25 13.95
N TYR A 331 2.94 8.31 12.83
CA TYR A 331 2.81 9.50 11.98
C TYR A 331 1.60 10.37 12.38
N LEU A 332 0.75 9.86 13.28
CA LEU A 332 -0.43 10.58 13.74
C LEU A 332 -0.06 11.71 14.73
N PRO A 333 -0.83 12.81 14.74
CA PRO A 333 -0.69 13.86 15.74
C PRO A 333 -0.86 13.36 17.19
N ASP A 334 -0.23 14.05 18.14
CA ASP A 334 -0.16 13.67 19.55
C ASP A 334 -1.52 13.48 20.23
N ASP A 335 -2.55 14.24 19.82
CA ASP A 335 -3.90 14.23 20.42
C ASP A 335 -4.75 13.01 20.00
N VAL A 336 -4.33 12.30 18.96
CA VAL A 336 -5.00 11.09 18.45
C VAL A 336 -4.09 9.86 18.40
N ARG A 337 -2.77 10.02 18.55
CA ARG A 337 -1.81 8.90 18.62
C ARG A 337 -2.05 8.07 19.91
N PRO A 338 -2.03 6.73 19.85
CA PRO A 338 -2.14 5.88 21.04
C PRO A 338 -1.01 6.14 22.04
N ALA A 339 -1.32 5.99 23.32
CA ALA A 339 -0.33 6.07 24.37
C ALA A 339 0.76 4.99 24.20
N GLY A 340 2.02 5.38 24.40
CA GLY A 340 3.17 4.47 24.30
C GLY A 340 3.70 4.24 22.88
N VAL A 341 3.06 4.82 21.84
CA VAL A 341 3.63 4.82 20.48
C VAL A 341 4.61 5.98 20.34
N GLU A 342 5.87 5.64 20.01
CA GLU A 342 6.91 6.63 19.73
C GLU A 342 6.60 7.34 18.39
N PRO A 343 6.59 8.69 18.36
CA PRO A 343 6.38 9.42 17.13
C PRO A 343 7.52 9.18 16.13
N ALA A 344 7.19 9.23 14.83
CA ALA A 344 8.23 9.43 13.82
C ALA A 344 8.93 10.79 14.04
N PRO A 345 10.21 10.93 13.69
CA PRO A 345 10.87 12.23 13.68
C PRO A 345 10.06 13.27 12.89
N GLU A 346 10.11 14.53 13.31
CA GLU A 346 9.42 15.60 12.61
C GLU A 346 9.88 15.65 11.13
N PRO A 347 8.95 15.79 10.19
CA PRO A 347 9.27 15.76 8.78
C PRO A 347 9.95 17.05 8.37
N ASP A 348 11.26 17.00 8.09
CA ASP A 348 11.98 18.18 7.60
C ASP A 348 11.36 18.74 6.31
N GLY A 349 11.23 20.07 6.26
CA GLY A 349 10.59 20.82 5.18
C GLY A 349 9.06 20.85 5.21
N ARG A 350 8.41 20.25 6.22
CA ARG A 350 6.94 20.23 6.38
C ARG A 350 6.56 20.44 7.85
N GLU A 351 5.35 20.94 8.10
CA GLU A 351 4.83 21.11 9.46
C GLU A 351 4.50 19.77 10.13
N ALA A 352 4.15 18.76 9.33
CA ALA A 352 3.47 17.56 9.78
C ALA A 352 3.62 16.43 8.78
N TRP A 353 3.46 15.17 9.23
CA TRP A 353 3.35 14.02 8.32
C TRP A 353 1.99 14.04 7.61
N ILE A 354 0.92 14.19 8.38
CA ILE A 354 -0.45 14.28 7.88
C ILE A 354 -0.80 15.73 7.49
N PRO A 355 -1.37 15.99 6.30
CA PRO A 355 -1.74 17.34 5.86
C PRO A 355 -2.95 17.90 6.65
N PRO A 356 -3.19 19.23 6.60
CA PRO A 356 -4.32 19.87 7.27
C PRO A 356 -5.69 19.24 6.95
N ALA A 357 -6.01 18.98 5.68
CA ALA A 357 -7.31 18.44 5.28
C ALA A 357 -7.63 17.08 5.94
N VAL A 358 -6.62 16.21 6.03
CA VAL A 358 -6.76 14.90 6.70
C VAL A 358 -6.86 15.07 8.22
N ARG A 359 -6.10 16.00 8.83
CA ARG A 359 -6.22 16.32 10.26
C ARG A 359 -7.61 16.85 10.61
N GLU A 360 -8.12 17.77 9.81
CA GLU A 360 -9.47 18.33 9.97
C GLU A 360 -10.53 17.24 9.87
N ARG A 361 -10.40 16.32 8.90
CA ARG A 361 -11.29 15.17 8.77
C ARG A 361 -11.28 14.28 10.01
N ILE A 362 -10.11 13.96 10.55
CA ILE A 362 -9.96 13.19 11.79
C ILE A 362 -10.56 13.97 12.98
N ALA A 363 -10.38 15.29 13.04
CA ALA A 363 -10.81 16.13 14.16
C ALA A 363 -12.30 16.52 14.13
N ALA A 364 -12.98 16.32 12.99
CA ALA A 364 -14.38 16.72 12.80
C ALA A 364 -15.33 16.17 13.88
N ASP A 365 -16.33 16.97 14.26
CA ASP A 365 -17.32 16.62 15.28
C ASP A 365 -18.57 15.95 14.70
N ASP A 366 -18.36 14.94 13.86
CA ASP A 366 -19.41 14.08 13.32
C ASP A 366 -19.14 12.61 13.64
N VAL A 367 -20.01 11.72 13.15
CA VAL A 367 -19.88 10.28 13.40
C VAL A 367 -18.60 9.71 12.82
N HIS A 368 -18.15 10.21 11.67
CA HIS A 368 -16.94 9.75 10.98
C HIS A 368 -15.68 10.18 11.74
N GLY A 369 -15.57 11.46 12.11
CA GLY A 369 -14.45 11.96 12.91
C GLY A 369 -14.33 11.24 14.27
N ARG A 370 -15.46 10.97 14.94
CA ARG A 370 -15.46 10.16 16.17
C ARG A 370 -14.96 8.74 15.93
N ARG A 371 -15.39 8.08 14.85
CA ARG A 371 -14.89 6.76 14.44
C ARG A 371 -13.39 6.81 14.21
N LEU A 372 -12.91 7.72 13.36
CA LEU A 372 -11.50 7.89 13.02
C LEU A 372 -10.62 8.08 14.27
N ARG A 373 -11.04 8.91 15.22
CA ARG A 373 -10.31 9.10 16.49
C ARG A 373 -10.32 7.86 17.38
N ALA A 374 -11.41 7.11 17.42
CA ALA A 374 -11.47 5.84 18.15
C ALA A 374 -10.50 4.81 17.54
N VAL A 375 -10.47 4.71 16.21
CA VAL A 375 -9.52 3.84 15.48
C VAL A 375 -8.08 4.26 15.72
N ALA A 376 -7.80 5.57 15.56
CA ALA A 376 -6.48 6.13 15.79
C ALA A 376 -5.91 5.77 17.16
N ARG A 377 -6.74 5.75 18.21
CA ARG A 377 -6.35 5.45 19.60
C ARG A 377 -6.31 3.95 19.92
N GLY A 378 -6.77 3.10 19.00
CA GLY A 378 -6.92 1.66 19.20
C GLY A 378 -8.15 1.28 20.04
N ASP A 379 -9.10 2.21 20.20
CA ASP A 379 -10.35 2.04 20.96
C ASP A 379 -11.54 1.61 20.08
N GLY A 380 -11.35 1.49 18.75
CA GLY A 380 -12.38 1.03 17.81
C GLY A 380 -11.83 0.80 16.40
N PRO A 381 -12.67 0.44 15.41
CA PRO A 381 -13.89 -0.36 15.49
C PRO A 381 -13.58 -1.88 15.38
N LEU A 382 -14.26 -2.70 16.18
CA LEU A 382 -14.38 -4.14 15.95
C LEU A 382 -15.85 -4.59 16.08
N ALA A 383 -16.78 -3.69 15.75
CA ALA A 383 -18.18 -4.02 15.47
C ALA A 383 -18.68 -3.12 14.34
N VAL A 384 -19.39 -3.72 13.37
CA VAL A 384 -19.92 -3.05 12.17
C VAL A 384 -21.20 -2.24 12.50
N ARG A 385 -21.83 -2.51 13.66
CA ARG A 385 -23.03 -1.84 14.15
C ARG A 385 -23.04 -1.82 15.68
N SER A 386 -23.31 -0.68 16.30
CA SER A 386 -24.03 -0.66 17.58
C SER A 386 -25.47 -1.09 17.27
N ASP A 387 -25.95 -2.13 17.95
CA ASP A 387 -27.37 -2.53 17.96
C ASP A 387 -28.31 -1.35 18.24
#